data_AF-A0A4Z0V293-F1
#
_entry.id   AF-A0A4Z0V293-F1
#
_cell.length_a   1.000
_cell.length_b   1.000
_cell.length_c   1.000
_cell.angle_alpha   90.00
_cell.angle_beta   90.00
_cell.angle_gamma   90.00
#
_symmetry.space_group_name_H-M   'P 1'
#
loop_
_entity.id
_entity.type
_entity.pdbx_description
1 polymer ?
#
loop_
_entity_poly.entity_id
_entity_poly.type
_entity_poly.pdbx_seq_one_letter_code
_entity_poly.pdbx_strand_id
1 'polypeptide(L)'
;MKHTPFQEIVIRINKSLPQKDNEIAHMAMSRTRPLLAVRQRNGITTCLFCGNTMVYRETNRYAKCHECEKNVEIIEEDDWLAYKRCVPLYFASLEVIDNIQLMRTYETIFRYSVINQLNDVSVHELCRHWMTSEGYCEVTSLRRFCGAYLTPFRSMVLRNSSTDNEDYIANHAIVLPNMTLLSELDGKLDMYEKLIQGNILATIKKILKPNNSHI
;
A
#
# COMPACT_ATOMS: atom_id res chain seq x y z
N MET A 1 -7.98 30.74 -4.49
CA MET A 1 -8.95 29.78 -5.04
C MET A 1 -9.91 29.42 -3.91
N LYS A 2 -11.23 29.47 -4.10
CA LYS A 2 -12.19 29.05 -3.07
C LYS A 2 -12.28 27.53 -3.06
N HIS A 3 -12.30 26.92 -1.88
CA HIS A 3 -12.50 25.48 -1.74
C HIS A 3 -13.96 25.12 -1.96
N THR A 4 -14.21 23.91 -2.48
CA THR A 4 -15.57 23.35 -2.52
C THR A 4 -16.02 22.95 -1.11
N PRO A 5 -17.33 22.82 -0.83
CA PRO A 5 -17.81 22.34 0.46
C PRO A 5 -17.20 21.00 0.88
N PHE A 6 -17.02 20.08 -0.08
CA PHE A 6 -16.37 18.79 0.19
C PHE A 6 -14.89 18.93 0.53
N GLN A 7 -14.15 19.80 -0.17
CA GLN A 7 -12.77 20.11 0.16
C GLN A 7 -12.61 20.71 1.56
N GLU A 8 -13.52 21.57 1.99
CA GLU A 8 -13.50 22.13 3.35
C GLU A 8 -13.70 21.05 4.43
N ILE A 9 -14.62 20.10 4.18
CA ILE A 9 -14.83 18.93 5.04
C ILE A 9 -13.55 18.10 5.10
N VAL A 10 -12.95 17.77 3.95
CA VAL A 10 -11.71 17.00 3.86
C VAL A 10 -10.58 17.70 4.61
N ILE A 11 -10.37 19.00 4.40
CA ILE A 11 -9.33 19.78 5.10
C ILE A 11 -9.53 19.73 6.62
N ARG A 12 -10.79 19.83 7.08
CA ARG A 12 -11.13 19.78 8.50
C ARG A 12 -10.83 18.41 9.11
N ILE A 13 -11.33 17.32 8.51
CA ILE A 13 -11.15 15.96 9.02
C ILE A 13 -9.68 15.53 8.92
N ASN A 14 -9.00 15.88 7.84
CA ASN A 14 -7.59 15.54 7.62
C ASN A 14 -6.67 16.08 8.74
N LYS A 15 -6.99 17.24 9.33
CA LYS A 15 -6.22 17.84 10.42
C LYS A 15 -6.35 17.10 11.75
N SER A 16 -7.48 16.44 12.00
CA SER A 16 -7.74 15.72 13.26
C SER A 16 -7.39 14.24 13.19
N LEU A 17 -7.14 13.69 12.00
CA LEU A 17 -6.85 12.28 11.82
C LEU A 17 -5.45 11.89 12.30
N PRO A 18 -5.33 10.93 13.23
CA PRO A 18 -4.03 10.41 13.64
C PRO A 18 -3.34 9.64 12.51
N GLN A 19 -2.01 9.68 12.52
CA GLN A 19 -1.19 8.77 11.72
C GLN A 19 -1.33 7.34 12.27
N LYS A 20 -1.33 6.36 11.37
CA LYS A 20 -1.43 4.93 11.72
C LYS A 20 -0.15 4.15 11.47
N ASP A 21 0.97 4.83 11.21
CA ASP A 21 2.24 4.24 10.78
C ASP A 21 2.68 3.05 11.65
N ASN A 22 2.56 3.16 12.98
CA ASN A 22 2.94 2.07 13.91
C ASN A 22 2.01 0.84 13.81
N GLU A 23 0.70 1.06 13.71
CA GLU A 23 -0.28 -0.03 13.55
C GLU A 23 -0.02 -0.78 12.24
N ILE A 24 0.22 -0.02 11.17
CA ILE A 24 0.53 -0.56 9.85
C ILE A 24 1.88 -1.29 9.87
N ALA A 25 2.89 -0.78 10.57
CA ALA A 25 4.18 -1.45 10.72
C ALA A 25 4.03 -2.82 11.41
N HIS A 26 3.27 -2.90 12.50
CA HIS A 26 2.99 -4.16 13.19
C HIS A 26 2.23 -5.16 12.31
N MET A 27 1.24 -4.68 11.55
CA MET A 27 0.52 -5.50 10.58
C MET A 27 1.44 -5.99 9.45
N ALA A 28 2.30 -5.11 8.92
CA ALA A 28 3.25 -5.41 7.87
C ALA A 28 4.25 -6.50 8.29
N MET A 29 4.79 -6.39 9.51
CA MET A 29 5.71 -7.38 10.08
C MET A 29 5.04 -8.75 10.31
N SER A 30 3.78 -8.75 10.78
CA SER A 30 3.13 -9.99 11.20
C SER A 30 2.46 -10.75 10.05
N ARG A 31 1.88 -10.06 9.07
CA ARG A 31 0.95 -10.66 8.10
C ARG A 31 1.28 -10.41 6.64
N THR A 32 2.04 -9.37 6.31
CA THR A 32 2.27 -8.95 4.91
C THR A 32 3.73 -8.68 4.58
N ARG A 33 4.63 -9.51 5.12
CA ARG A 33 6.05 -9.49 4.74
C ARG A 33 6.24 -9.89 3.27
N PRO A 34 7.27 -9.36 2.59
CA PRO A 34 7.60 -9.74 1.23
C PRO A 34 7.79 -11.25 1.09
N LEU A 35 7.14 -11.85 0.10
CA LEU A 35 7.31 -13.26 -0.26
C LEU A 35 8.54 -13.42 -1.17
N LEU A 36 9.70 -13.14 -0.61
CA LEU A 36 10.98 -13.13 -1.32
C LEU A 36 11.97 -14.10 -0.67
N ALA A 37 12.92 -14.56 -1.44
CA ALA A 37 14.10 -15.28 -0.97
C ALA A 37 15.35 -14.78 -1.68
N VAL A 38 16.48 -14.79 -0.98
CA VAL A 38 17.76 -14.33 -1.52
C VAL A 38 18.66 -15.52 -1.74
N ARG A 39 19.08 -15.74 -2.98
CA ARG A 39 20.10 -16.74 -3.32
C ARG A 39 21.48 -16.11 -3.28
N GLN A 40 22.33 -16.64 -2.40
CA GLN A 40 23.72 -16.28 -2.25
C GLN A 40 24.60 -17.02 -3.26
N ARG A 41 25.77 -16.47 -3.59
CA ARG A 41 26.73 -17.06 -4.54
C ARG A 41 27.22 -18.45 -4.14
N ASN A 42 27.17 -18.78 -2.85
CA ASN A 42 27.51 -20.11 -2.33
C ASN A 42 26.38 -21.16 -2.52
N GLY A 43 25.29 -20.80 -3.20
CA GLY A 43 24.13 -21.67 -3.46
C GLY A 43 23.10 -21.72 -2.33
N ILE A 44 23.36 -21.01 -1.22
CA ILE A 44 22.46 -20.93 -0.09
C ILE A 44 21.35 -19.92 -0.40
N THR A 45 20.10 -20.29 -0.17
CA THR A 45 18.93 -19.43 -0.34
C THR A 45 18.28 -19.14 1.00
N THR A 46 18.06 -17.87 1.34
CA THR A 46 17.39 -17.47 2.59
C THR A 46 15.99 -16.94 2.30
N CYS A 47 14.96 -17.50 2.92
CA CYS A 47 13.60 -16.98 2.81
C CYS A 47 13.45 -15.72 3.67
N LEU A 48 13.11 -14.58 3.06
CA LEU A 48 12.94 -13.31 3.77
C LEU A 48 11.65 -13.26 4.61
N PHE A 49 10.69 -14.14 4.32
CA PHE A 49 9.46 -14.23 5.09
C PHE A 49 9.68 -14.94 6.44
N CYS A 50 10.30 -16.12 6.46
CA CYS A 50 10.50 -16.90 7.70
C CYS A 50 11.91 -16.83 8.27
N GLY A 51 12.90 -16.33 7.53
CA GLY A 51 14.31 -16.26 7.94
C GLY A 51 15.09 -17.57 7.82
N ASN A 52 14.44 -18.66 7.40
CA ASN A 52 15.10 -19.95 7.26
C ASN A 52 15.88 -20.07 5.95
N THR A 53 16.93 -20.88 6.04
CA THR A 53 17.89 -21.10 4.99
C THR A 53 17.68 -22.47 4.36
N MET A 54 17.78 -22.54 3.03
CA MET A 54 17.52 -23.70 2.20
C MET A 54 18.44 -23.71 0.99
N VAL A 55 18.54 -24.86 0.31
CA VAL A 55 19.39 -25.00 -0.88
C VAL A 55 18.50 -25.38 -2.06
N TYR A 56 18.27 -24.43 -2.96
CA TYR A 56 17.64 -24.70 -4.25
C TYR A 56 18.71 -24.83 -5.32
N ARG A 57 18.83 -26.03 -5.91
CA ARG A 57 19.78 -26.28 -7.01
C ARG A 57 19.27 -25.78 -8.37
N GLU A 58 17.97 -25.54 -8.49
CA GLU A 58 17.33 -25.12 -9.72
C GLU A 58 17.41 -23.60 -9.92
N THR A 59 17.57 -23.14 -11.15
CA THR A 59 17.63 -21.71 -11.51
C THR A 59 16.25 -21.06 -11.65
N ASN A 60 15.22 -21.66 -11.06
CA ASN A 60 13.86 -21.13 -11.10
C ASN A 60 13.76 -19.79 -10.34
N ARG A 61 13.00 -18.84 -10.90
CA ARG A 61 12.73 -17.53 -10.25
C ARG A 61 11.74 -17.63 -9.10
N TYR A 62 11.03 -18.74 -8.97
CA TYR A 62 10.07 -18.98 -7.90
C TYR A 62 10.35 -20.32 -7.26
N ALA A 63 10.20 -20.40 -5.94
CA ALA A 63 10.32 -21.63 -5.18
C ALA A 63 9.33 -21.67 -4.03
N LYS A 64 8.97 -22.86 -3.56
CA LYS A 64 8.15 -23.03 -2.37
C LYS A 64 9.05 -23.25 -1.16
N CYS A 65 9.04 -22.31 -0.22
CA CYS A 65 9.77 -22.45 1.05
C CYS A 65 9.32 -23.71 1.80
N HIS A 66 10.27 -24.58 2.16
CA HIS A 66 9.96 -25.82 2.87
C HIS A 66 9.48 -25.63 4.31
N GLU A 67 9.76 -24.46 4.89
CA GLU A 67 9.48 -24.17 6.31
C GLU A 67 8.16 -23.42 6.51
N CYS A 68 7.89 -22.38 5.72
CA CYS A 68 6.65 -21.61 5.80
C CYS A 68 5.63 -21.97 4.70
N GLU A 69 5.98 -22.87 3.80
CA GLU A 69 5.19 -23.34 2.66
C GLU A 69 4.73 -22.25 1.68
N LYS A 70 5.24 -21.02 1.82
CA LYS A 70 4.93 -19.92 0.91
C LYS A 70 5.73 -20.04 -0.37
N ASN A 71 5.09 -19.71 -1.49
CA ASN A 71 5.77 -19.46 -2.74
C ASN A 71 6.50 -18.12 -2.64
N VAL A 72 7.81 -18.15 -2.87
CA VAL A 72 8.70 -16.99 -2.79
C VAL A 72 9.36 -16.76 -4.13
N GLU A 73 9.51 -15.49 -4.50
CA GLU A 73 10.34 -15.09 -5.63
C GLU A 73 11.80 -15.04 -5.20
N ILE A 74 12.69 -15.61 -6.01
CA ILE A 74 14.13 -15.66 -5.76
C ILE A 74 14.80 -14.45 -6.39
N ILE A 75 15.50 -13.70 -5.55
CA ILE A 75 16.37 -12.58 -5.91
C ILE A 75 17.81 -13.04 -5.78
N GLU A 76 18.62 -12.77 -6.80
CA GLU A 76 20.05 -13.09 -6.77
C GLU A 76 20.82 -12.09 -5.89
N GLU A 77 21.91 -12.53 -5.27
CA GLU A 77 22.67 -11.74 -4.29
C GLU A 77 23.11 -10.38 -4.81
N ASP A 78 23.50 -10.29 -6.08
CA ASP A 78 23.99 -9.05 -6.68
C ASP A 78 22.88 -7.99 -6.77
N ASP A 79 21.67 -8.39 -7.17
CA ASP A 79 20.48 -7.52 -7.18
C ASP A 79 20.09 -7.13 -5.75
N TRP A 80 20.16 -8.10 -4.82
CA TRP A 80 19.85 -7.85 -3.42
C TRP A 80 20.77 -6.82 -2.76
N LEU A 81 22.06 -6.88 -3.10
CA LEU A 81 23.06 -5.89 -2.67
C LEU A 81 22.81 -4.53 -3.32
N ALA A 82 22.42 -4.49 -4.60
CA ALA A 82 22.07 -3.26 -5.30
C ALA A 82 20.85 -2.57 -4.65
N TYR A 83 19.88 -3.35 -4.17
CA TYR A 83 18.73 -2.85 -3.39
C TYR A 83 19.08 -2.47 -1.95
N LYS A 84 20.36 -2.56 -1.55
CA LYS A 84 20.82 -2.28 -0.18
C LYS A 84 20.06 -3.06 0.88
N ARG A 85 19.59 -4.26 0.54
CA ARG A 85 18.77 -5.12 1.42
C ARG A 85 17.47 -4.47 1.90
N CYS A 86 16.90 -3.60 1.07
CA CYS A 86 15.64 -2.91 1.33
C CYS A 86 14.59 -3.38 0.33
N VAL A 87 13.38 -3.68 0.81
CA VAL A 87 12.22 -3.98 -0.03
C VAL A 87 11.15 -2.94 0.23
N PRO A 88 10.92 -2.00 -0.71
CA PRO A 88 9.78 -1.10 -0.64
C PRO A 88 8.51 -1.82 -1.09
N LEU A 89 7.44 -1.68 -0.33
CA LEU A 89 6.09 -2.11 -0.69
C LEU A 89 5.10 -0.99 -0.36
N TYR A 90 4.02 -0.92 -1.14
CA TYR A 90 2.92 -0.02 -0.86
C TYR A 90 1.76 -0.79 -0.24
N PHE A 91 1.19 -0.26 0.83
CA PHE A 91 0.00 -0.82 1.48
C PHE A 91 -1.13 0.19 1.47
N ALA A 92 -2.36 -0.31 1.44
CA ALA A 92 -3.55 0.51 1.56
C ALA A 92 -4.46 0.01 2.67
N SER A 93 -5.00 0.95 3.45
CA SER A 93 -6.09 0.68 4.39
C SER A 93 -7.36 1.39 3.93
N LEU A 94 -8.50 0.72 4.10
CA LEU A 94 -9.81 1.28 3.80
C LEU A 94 -10.63 1.40 5.07
N GLU A 95 -11.14 2.60 5.31
CA GLU A 95 -12.01 2.92 6.44
C GLU A 95 -13.12 3.89 6.03
N VAL A 96 -14.15 4.00 6.86
CA VAL A 96 -15.24 4.97 6.67
C VAL A 96 -15.19 5.97 7.81
N ILE A 97 -15.20 7.26 7.47
CA ILE A 97 -15.22 8.37 8.44
C ILE A 97 -16.28 9.37 8.01
N ASP A 98 -17.22 9.69 8.90
CA ASP A 98 -18.29 10.66 8.63
C ASP A 98 -19.02 10.40 7.31
N ASN A 99 -19.30 9.12 7.01
CA ASN A 99 -19.92 8.66 5.76
C ASN A 99 -19.09 8.96 4.48
N ILE A 100 -17.78 9.14 4.63
CA ILE A 100 -16.81 9.28 3.53
C ILE A 100 -15.94 8.04 3.51
N GLN A 101 -15.80 7.41 2.35
CA GLN A 101 -14.83 6.35 2.15
C GLN A 101 -13.43 6.96 2.12
N LEU A 102 -12.60 6.54 3.07
CA LEU A 102 -11.21 6.94 3.17
C LEU A 102 -10.32 5.75 2.79
N MET A 103 -9.45 5.98 1.81
CA MET A 103 -8.35 5.08 1.49
C MET A 103 -7.04 5.78 1.87
N ARG A 104 -6.25 5.16 2.73
CA ARG A 104 -4.91 5.64 3.09
C ARG A 104 -3.88 4.76 2.44
N THR A 105 -2.86 5.37 1.85
CA THR A 105 -1.77 4.65 1.18
C THR A 105 -0.46 4.92 1.90
N TYR A 106 0.28 3.84 2.16
CA TYR A 106 1.51 3.84 2.93
C TYR A 106 2.66 3.31 2.08
N GLU A 107 3.81 3.96 2.17
CA GLU A 107 5.08 3.36 1.81
C GLU A 107 5.62 2.59 3.01
N THR A 108 6.01 1.35 2.79
CA THR A 108 6.65 0.50 3.80
C THR A 108 7.96 -0.02 3.26
N ILE A 109 9.04 0.20 4.02
CA ILE A 109 10.37 -0.24 3.64
C ILE A 109 10.81 -1.29 4.66
N PHE A 110 10.91 -2.54 4.21
CA PHE A 110 11.46 -3.64 4.98
C PHE A 110 12.99 -3.63 4.83
N ARG A 111 13.71 -3.44 5.93
CA ARG A 111 15.17 -3.44 5.97
C ARG A 111 15.66 -4.74 6.57
N TYR A 112 16.53 -5.43 5.85
CA TYR A 112 17.12 -6.68 6.29
C TYR A 112 18.58 -6.51 6.67
N SER A 113 18.98 -7.26 7.67
CA SER A 113 20.37 -7.35 8.13
C SER A 113 21.27 -8.05 7.11
N VAL A 114 22.58 -8.04 7.35
CA VAL A 114 23.58 -8.73 6.51
C VAL A 114 23.30 -10.24 6.43
N ILE A 115 22.70 -10.82 7.47
CA ILE A 115 22.29 -12.23 7.53
C ILE A 115 20.87 -12.48 6.99
N ASN A 116 20.31 -11.53 6.25
CA ASN A 116 18.99 -11.61 5.61
C ASN A 116 17.81 -11.82 6.59
N GLN A 117 17.98 -11.44 7.85
CA GLN A 117 16.88 -11.36 8.82
C GLN A 117 16.28 -9.97 8.83
N LEU A 118 14.95 -9.87 9.01
CA LEU A 118 14.27 -8.59 9.12
C LEU A 118 14.79 -7.83 10.33
N ASN A 119 15.35 -6.65 10.10
CA ASN A 119 15.94 -5.80 11.13
C ASN A 119 14.99 -4.67 11.54
N ASP A 120 14.39 -4.01 10.56
CA ASP A 120 13.55 -2.83 10.77
C ASP A 120 12.49 -2.69 9.68
N VAL A 121 11.38 -2.03 10.03
CA VAL A 121 10.30 -1.69 9.10
C VAL A 121 9.92 -0.23 9.34
N SER A 122 10.20 0.63 8.36
CA SER A 122 9.69 2.00 8.38
C SER A 122 8.42 2.11 7.56
N VAL A 123 7.41 2.78 8.11
CA VAL A 123 6.15 3.06 7.44
C VAL A 123 5.92 4.57 7.39
N HIS A 124 5.47 5.05 6.23
CA HIS A 124 5.07 6.44 6.04
C HIS A 124 3.76 6.51 5.28
N GLU A 125 2.74 7.16 5.87
CA GLU A 125 1.51 7.49 5.15
C GLU A 125 1.81 8.56 4.08
N LEU A 126 1.59 8.23 2.80
CA LEU A 126 1.93 9.09 1.66
C LEU A 126 0.75 9.95 1.21
N CYS A 127 -0.43 9.34 1.08
CA CYS A 127 -1.62 9.99 0.58
C CYS A 127 -2.91 9.36 1.10
N ARG A 128 -3.97 10.13 1.00
CA ARG A 128 -5.34 9.77 1.36
C ARG A 128 -6.26 10.13 0.21
N HIS A 129 -7.10 9.20 -0.19
CA HIS A 129 -8.20 9.41 -1.12
C HIS A 129 -9.51 9.43 -0.36
N TRP A 130 -10.25 10.51 -0.54
CA TRP A 130 -11.51 10.80 0.13
C TRP A 130 -12.61 10.69 -0.89
N MET A 131 -13.48 9.70 -0.74
CA MET A 131 -14.49 9.39 -1.74
C MET A 131 -15.87 9.43 -1.09
N THR A 132 -16.79 10.19 -1.68
CA THR A 132 -18.18 10.23 -1.24
C THR A 132 -19.01 9.18 -1.93
N SER A 133 -20.20 8.89 -1.39
CA SER A 133 -21.16 7.97 -2.00
C SER A 133 -21.63 8.43 -3.39
N GLU A 134 -21.63 9.75 -3.62
CA GLU A 134 -22.02 10.38 -4.89
C GLU A 134 -20.90 10.41 -5.94
N GLY A 135 -19.71 9.89 -5.60
CA GLY A 135 -18.58 9.76 -6.53
C GLY A 135 -17.62 10.94 -6.58
N TYR A 136 -17.76 11.93 -5.68
CA TYR A 136 -16.74 12.96 -5.51
C TYR A 136 -15.48 12.36 -4.90
N CYS A 137 -14.32 12.71 -5.43
CA CYS A 137 -13.04 12.24 -4.94
C CYS A 137 -12.08 13.42 -4.75
N GLU A 138 -11.54 13.55 -3.55
CA GLU A 138 -10.49 14.51 -3.22
C GLU A 138 -9.26 13.77 -2.69
N VAL A 139 -8.07 14.37 -2.83
CA VAL A 139 -6.81 13.73 -2.44
C VAL A 139 -6.02 14.66 -1.54
N THR A 140 -5.55 14.14 -0.41
CA THR A 140 -4.56 14.81 0.42
C THR A 140 -3.29 13.99 0.43
N SER A 141 -2.13 14.61 0.20
CA SER A 141 -0.86 13.88 0.19
C SER A 141 0.25 14.64 0.90
N LEU A 142 1.34 13.94 1.24
CA LEU A 142 2.58 14.56 1.70
C LEU A 142 3.19 15.43 0.60
N ARG A 143 3.95 16.45 0.99
CA ARG A 143 4.60 17.35 0.02
C ARG A 143 5.54 16.54 -0.87
N ARG A 144 5.57 16.87 -2.17
CA ARG A 144 6.45 16.23 -3.14
C ARG A 144 7.50 17.20 -3.65
N PHE A 145 8.66 16.68 -4.03
CA PHE A 145 9.71 17.39 -4.73
C PHE A 145 10.36 16.45 -5.74
N CYS A 146 10.43 16.87 -7.01
CA CYS A 146 10.97 16.06 -8.11
C CYS A 146 10.41 14.62 -8.16
N GLY A 147 9.11 14.46 -7.92
CA GLY A 147 8.43 13.16 -7.96
C GLY A 147 8.47 12.36 -6.66
N ALA A 148 9.41 12.66 -5.74
CA ALA A 148 9.55 11.96 -4.46
C ALA A 148 8.69 12.62 -3.36
N TYR A 149 8.17 11.81 -2.45
CA TYR A 149 7.55 12.31 -1.23
C TYR A 149 8.60 12.79 -0.25
N LEU A 150 8.37 13.97 0.32
CA LEU A 150 9.19 14.52 1.37
C LEU A 150 8.66 14.02 2.73
N THR A 151 9.10 12.82 3.10
CA THR A 151 8.72 12.13 4.36
C THR A 151 9.04 12.90 5.67
N PRO A 152 10.01 13.84 5.75
CA PRO A 152 10.19 14.64 6.95
C PRO A 152 8.99 15.55 7.26
N PHE A 153 8.19 15.90 6.24
CA PHE A 153 7.00 16.70 6.42
C PHE A 153 5.85 15.78 6.78
N ARG A 154 5.32 15.93 8.00
CA ARG A 154 4.18 15.13 8.46
C ARG A 154 2.82 15.70 8.07
N SER A 155 2.78 16.88 7.45
CA SER A 155 1.53 17.52 7.07
C SER A 155 1.04 17.04 5.71
N MET A 156 -0.10 16.35 5.70
CA MET A 156 -0.85 16.07 4.48
C MET A 156 -1.66 17.29 4.07
N VAL A 157 -1.58 17.64 2.80
CA VAL A 157 -2.25 18.81 2.24
C VAL A 157 -3.07 18.39 1.03
N LEU A 158 -4.27 18.99 0.92
CA LEU A 158 -5.16 18.83 -0.22
C LEU A 158 -4.44 19.15 -1.54
N ARG A 159 -4.63 18.29 -2.53
CA ARG A 159 -4.04 18.43 -3.86
C ARG A 159 -5.08 19.03 -4.80
N ASN A 160 -4.83 20.26 -5.24
CA ASN A 160 -5.66 20.97 -6.20
C ASN A 160 -5.22 20.73 -7.67
N SER A 161 -4.25 19.85 -7.90
CA SER A 161 -3.58 19.57 -9.19
C SER A 161 -3.64 18.09 -9.52
N SER A 162 -3.05 17.67 -10.65
CA SER A 162 -2.92 16.25 -11.03
C SER A 162 -2.52 15.36 -9.84
N THR A 163 -3.30 14.30 -9.63
CA THR A 163 -3.15 13.28 -8.58
C THR A 163 -2.67 11.95 -9.17
N ASP A 164 -2.08 11.97 -10.38
CA ASP A 164 -1.76 10.75 -11.14
C ASP A 164 -0.80 9.82 -10.39
N ASN A 165 0.10 10.40 -9.60
CA ASN A 165 1.07 9.61 -8.83
C ASN A 165 0.43 9.00 -7.59
N GLU A 166 -0.39 9.77 -6.87
CA GLU A 166 -1.18 9.28 -5.75
C GLU A 166 -2.11 8.15 -6.20
N ASP A 167 -2.77 8.31 -7.34
CA ASP A 167 -3.65 7.31 -7.93
C ASP A 167 -2.87 6.07 -8.39
N TYR A 168 -1.70 6.25 -9.02
CA TYR A 168 -0.84 5.14 -9.42
C TYR A 168 -0.41 4.30 -8.22
N ILE A 169 0.09 4.93 -7.16
CA ILE A 169 0.58 4.23 -5.97
C ILE A 169 -0.58 3.55 -5.25
N ALA A 170 -1.71 4.23 -5.08
CA ALA A 170 -2.90 3.64 -4.45
C ALA A 170 -3.41 2.42 -5.21
N ASN A 171 -3.41 2.43 -6.54
CA ASN A 171 -3.80 1.26 -7.34
C ASN A 171 -2.84 0.08 -7.13
N HIS A 172 -1.53 0.32 -7.06
CA HIS A 172 -0.52 -0.73 -6.86
C HIS A 172 -0.31 -1.15 -5.41
N ALA A 173 -1.05 -0.55 -4.46
CA ALA A 173 -0.93 -0.87 -3.05
C ALA A 173 -1.62 -2.19 -2.70
N ILE A 174 -0.97 -2.96 -1.83
CA ILE A 174 -1.54 -4.18 -1.24
C ILE A 174 -2.54 -3.76 -0.17
N VAL A 175 -3.78 -4.21 -0.33
CA VAL A 175 -4.86 -3.81 0.56
C VAL A 175 -4.85 -4.67 1.81
N LEU A 176 -4.87 -4.04 2.98
CA LEU A 176 -4.80 -4.70 4.27
C LEU A 176 -6.14 -5.34 4.66
N PRO A 177 -6.15 -6.48 5.37
CA PRO A 177 -7.34 -7.32 5.53
C PRO A 177 -8.49 -6.71 6.36
N ASN A 178 -8.23 -5.71 7.20
CA ASN A 178 -9.23 -5.13 8.11
C ASN A 178 -9.91 -3.91 7.46
N MET A 179 -10.58 -4.11 6.33
CA MET A 179 -11.22 -3.03 5.57
C MET A 179 -12.61 -2.73 6.11
N THR A 180 -12.97 -1.45 6.14
CA THR A 180 -14.35 -0.99 6.31
C THR A 180 -14.75 -0.19 5.08
N LEU A 181 -15.91 -0.52 4.52
CA LEU A 181 -16.41 0.05 3.28
C LEU A 181 -17.75 0.75 3.52
N LEU A 182 -18.05 1.78 2.73
CA LEU A 182 -19.40 2.34 2.67
C LEU A 182 -20.40 1.26 2.26
N SER A 183 -21.60 1.28 2.83
CA SER A 183 -22.63 0.26 2.57
C SER A 183 -22.97 0.16 1.07
N GLU A 184 -22.98 1.30 0.37
CA GLU A 184 -23.20 1.40 -1.07
C GLU A 184 -22.08 0.78 -1.89
N LEU A 185 -20.86 0.75 -1.34
CA LEU A 185 -19.69 0.15 -1.95
C LEU A 185 -19.66 -1.36 -1.67
N ASP A 186 -19.92 -1.75 -0.42
CA ASP A 186 -19.88 -3.13 0.06
C ASP A 186 -20.88 -4.01 -0.70
N GLY A 187 -22.14 -3.58 -0.78
CA GLY A 187 -23.17 -4.31 -1.52
C GLY A 187 -22.93 -4.42 -3.03
N LYS A 188 -22.11 -3.54 -3.61
CA LYS A 188 -21.71 -3.59 -5.03
C LYS A 188 -20.43 -4.38 -5.24
N LEU A 189 -19.53 -4.44 -4.25
CA LEU A 189 -18.28 -5.20 -4.33
C LEU A 189 -18.50 -6.71 -4.32
N ASP A 190 -19.55 -7.18 -3.65
CA ASP A 190 -19.97 -8.59 -3.74
C ASP A 190 -20.35 -8.99 -5.18
N MET A 191 -20.74 -8.03 -6.03
CA MET A 191 -21.02 -8.26 -7.46
C MET A 191 -19.78 -8.16 -8.35
N TYR A 192 -18.76 -7.41 -7.92
CA TYR A 192 -17.49 -7.22 -8.64
C TYR A 192 -16.39 -8.01 -7.91
N GLU A 193 -16.26 -9.30 -8.23
CA GLU A 193 -15.22 -10.23 -7.75
C GLU A 193 -14.10 -9.56 -6.93
N LYS A 194 -14.11 -9.81 -5.61
CA LYS A 194 -13.12 -9.42 -4.59
C LYS A 194 -11.98 -8.53 -5.09
N LEU A 195 -11.98 -7.27 -4.65
CA LEU A 195 -10.89 -6.29 -4.75
C LEU A 195 -9.56 -6.84 -5.31
N ILE A 196 -9.42 -6.77 -6.64
CA ILE A 196 -8.22 -7.25 -7.34
C ILE A 196 -7.04 -6.37 -6.92
N GLN A 197 -5.98 -7.00 -6.39
CA GLN A 197 -4.72 -6.32 -6.11
C GLN A 197 -4.19 -5.65 -7.39
N GLY A 198 -3.83 -4.37 -7.32
CA GLY A 198 -3.29 -3.62 -8.46
C GLY A 198 -4.25 -2.62 -9.12
N ASN A 199 -5.54 -2.58 -8.75
CA ASN A 199 -6.51 -1.61 -9.32
C ASN A 199 -7.60 -1.16 -8.34
N ILE A 200 -7.37 -1.26 -7.04
CA ILE A 200 -8.42 -1.04 -6.04
C ILE A 200 -9.06 0.35 -6.12
N LEU A 201 -8.26 1.42 -6.20
CA LEU A 201 -8.79 2.77 -6.24
C LEU A 201 -9.63 2.99 -7.49
N ALA A 202 -9.16 2.50 -8.65
CA ALA A 202 -9.91 2.58 -9.90
C ALA A 202 -11.25 1.83 -9.81
N THR A 203 -11.27 0.66 -9.17
CA THR A 203 -12.50 -0.12 -8.93
C THR A 203 -13.45 0.64 -8.02
N ILE A 204 -12.98 1.15 -6.88
CA ILE A 204 -13.81 1.93 -5.94
C ILE A 204 -14.38 3.17 -6.63
N LYS A 205 -13.55 3.94 -7.32
CA LYS A 205 -13.99 5.12 -8.08
C LYS A 205 -15.05 4.73 -9.12
N LYS A 206 -14.88 3.61 -9.84
CA LYS A 206 -15.86 3.14 -10.83
C LYS A 206 -17.21 2.77 -10.21
N ILE A 207 -17.21 2.13 -9.05
CA ILE A 207 -18.42 1.71 -8.33
C ILE A 207 -19.18 2.91 -7.77
N LEU A 208 -18.45 3.92 -7.29
CA LEU A 208 -19.00 5.16 -6.74
C LEU A 208 -19.34 6.21 -7.81
N LYS A 209 -19.00 5.98 -9.09
CA LYS A 209 -19.41 6.91 -10.15
C LYS A 209 -20.94 7.09 -10.12
N PRO A 210 -21.43 8.33 -10.26
CA PRO A 210 -22.86 8.56 -10.36
C PRO A 210 -23.41 7.77 -11.56
N ASN A 211 -24.49 7.02 -11.34
CA ASN A 211 -25.24 6.38 -12.41
C ASN A 211 -25.81 7.49 -13.30
N ASN A 212 -25.16 7.79 -14.42
CA ASN A 212 -25.69 8.68 -15.46
C ASN A 212 -26.84 8.02 -16.25
N SER A 213 -27.69 7.22 -15.60
CA SER A 213 -28.84 6.55 -16.23
C SER A 213 -30.13 7.39 -16.18
N HIS A 214 -30.02 8.68 -15.84
CA HIS A 214 -31.11 9.65 -15.93
C HIS A 214 -30.62 10.97 -16.53
N ILE A 215 -30.26 10.94 -17.81
CA ILE A 215 -30.31 12.10 -18.72
C ILE A 215 -30.97 11.62 -20.01
#